data_AF-A0A178JDV5-F1
#
_entry.id   AF-A0A178JDV5-F1
#
_cell.length_a   1.000
_cell.length_b   1.000
_cell.length_c   1.000
_cell.angle_alpha   90.00
_cell.angle_beta   90.00
_cell.angle_gamma   90.00
#
_symmetry.space_group_name_H-M   'P 1'
#
loop_
_entity.id
_entity.type
_entity.pdbx_description
1 polymer ?
#
loop_
_entity_poly.entity_id
_entity_poly.type
_entity_poly.pdbx_seq_one_letter_code
_entity_poly.pdbx_strand_id
1 'polypeptide(L)'
;MKTIEVDEDLYRYIASQTQHIGESASDILRRLLMTEGQAPVAKPQVVAQPKGVVVSKDAIKEETVDSVKEMRSLLISDEFAGLKKAIDRFMLVLATLHRINPSDFSEATQVKGRKRVYFADNEQTLLANGNTTKPKSIPGSPFWVITNNNTSRKRQMVDQLMARMNFPSDLIEKVTNSI
;
A
#
# COMPACT_ATOMS: atom_id res chain seq x y z
N MET A 1 24.82 -7.94 -10.04
CA MET A 1 24.76 -6.83 -9.08
C MET A 1 24.21 -5.61 -9.81
N LYS A 2 23.32 -4.83 -9.20
CA LYS A 2 22.88 -3.54 -9.73
C LYS A 2 23.66 -2.45 -8.99
N THR A 3 24.13 -1.44 -9.70
CA THR A 3 24.86 -0.31 -9.12
C THR A 3 23.88 0.83 -8.85
N ILE A 4 24.03 1.46 -7.69
CA ILE A 4 23.31 2.67 -7.29
C ILE A 4 24.36 3.71 -6.88
N GLU A 5 24.06 4.98 -7.15
CA GLU A 5 24.90 6.10 -6.69
C GLU A 5 24.26 6.71 -5.44
N VAL A 6 25.07 7.05 -4.46
CA VAL A 6 24.67 7.71 -3.21
C VAL A 6 25.60 8.90 -2.97
N ASP A 7 25.11 9.90 -2.26
CA ASP A 7 25.95 11.03 -1.85
C ASP A 7 27.00 10.62 -0.81
N GLU A 8 28.00 11.49 -0.61
CA GLU A 8 29.15 11.19 0.24
C GLU A 8 28.75 11.04 1.73
N ASP A 9 27.78 11.83 2.18
CA ASP A 9 27.31 11.81 3.57
C ASP A 9 26.54 10.50 3.86
N LEU A 10 25.67 10.07 2.95
CA LEU A 10 24.96 8.79 3.07
C LEU A 10 25.92 7.61 2.96
N TYR A 11 26.93 7.69 2.09
CA TYR A 11 27.97 6.67 2.02
C TYR A 11 28.71 6.53 3.36
N ARG A 12 29.12 7.65 3.98
CA ARG A 12 29.78 7.67 5.29
C ARG A 12 28.88 7.09 6.38
N TYR A 13 27.60 7.46 6.36
CA TYR A 13 26.62 6.92 7.30
C TYR A 13 26.49 5.40 7.16
N ILE A 14 26.27 4.87 5.96
CA ILE A 14 26.15 3.42 5.72
C ILE A 14 27.43 2.69 6.15
N ALA A 15 28.61 3.23 5.79
CA ALA A 15 29.88 2.63 6.16
C ALA A 15 30.08 2.56 7.69
N SER A 16 29.66 3.59 8.43
CA SER A 16 29.73 3.63 9.90
C SER A 16 28.89 2.55 10.59
N GLN A 17 27.92 1.96 9.88
CA GLN A 17 27.01 0.95 10.42
C GLN A 17 27.52 -0.49 10.23
N THR A 18 28.78 -0.67 9.83
CA THR A 18 29.43 -1.98 9.67
C THR A 18 29.60 -2.68 11.02
N GLN A 19 29.08 -3.89 11.18
CA GLN A 19 29.16 -4.65 12.44
C GLN A 19 30.20 -5.78 12.38
N HIS A 20 30.46 -6.32 11.18
CA HIS A 20 31.41 -7.41 10.97
C HIS A 20 32.36 -7.09 9.80
N ILE A 21 33.62 -7.50 9.95
CA ILE A 21 34.64 -7.30 8.91
C ILE A 21 34.25 -8.13 7.67
N GLY A 22 34.17 -7.47 6.51
CA GLY A 22 33.79 -8.11 5.24
C GLY A 22 32.28 -8.17 4.97
N GLU A 23 31.47 -7.48 5.77
CA GLU A 23 30.03 -7.33 5.52
C GLU A 23 29.77 -6.57 4.20
N SER A 24 28.80 -7.03 3.40
CA SER A 24 28.47 -6.34 2.16
C SER A 24 27.60 -5.11 2.42
N ALA A 25 27.69 -4.09 1.56
CA ALA A 25 26.82 -2.92 1.64
C ALA A 25 25.32 -3.29 1.59
N SER A 26 24.97 -4.38 0.90
CA SER A 26 23.60 -4.89 0.84
C SER A 26 23.12 -5.43 2.19
N ASP A 27 23.99 -6.08 2.96
CA ASP A 27 23.65 -6.63 4.28
C ASP A 27 23.46 -5.52 5.30
N ILE A 28 24.34 -4.51 5.28
CA ILE A 28 24.22 -3.30 6.10
C ILE A 28 22.88 -2.60 5.81
N LEU A 29 22.55 -2.39 4.53
CA LEU A 29 21.30 -1.74 4.12
C LEU A 29 20.06 -2.55 4.53
N ARG A 30 20.08 -3.88 4.38
CA ARG A 30 18.98 -4.74 4.84
C ARG A 30 18.77 -4.59 6.33
N ARG A 31 19.83 -4.61 7.14
CA ARG A 31 19.74 -4.39 8.58
C ARG A 31 19.16 -3.01 8.90
N LEU A 32 19.69 -1.95 8.33
CA LEU A 32 19.22 -0.58 8.61
C LEU A 32 17.75 -0.40 8.24
N LEU A 33 17.32 -0.94 7.10
CA LEU A 33 15.93 -0.82 6.63
C LEU A 33 14.97 -1.77 7.33
N MET A 34 15.43 -2.95 7.78
CA MET A 34 14.62 -3.93 8.50
C MET A 34 14.56 -3.63 10.01
N THR A 35 15.59 -3.02 10.60
CA THR A 35 15.55 -2.58 12.01
C THR A 35 14.58 -1.41 12.22
N GLU A 36 14.41 -0.55 11.22
CA GLU A 36 13.39 0.51 11.21
C GLU A 36 11.97 -0.02 10.89
N GLY A 37 11.81 -1.33 10.65
CA GLY A 37 10.53 -1.97 10.33
C GLY A 37 10.60 -3.48 10.41
N GLN A 38 10.32 -4.02 11.61
CA GLN A 38 10.13 -5.44 11.97
C GLN A 38 11.41 -6.25 12.31
N ALA A 39 11.44 -6.72 13.57
CA ALA A 39 12.36 -7.74 14.05
C ALA A 39 12.20 -9.09 13.30
N PRO A 40 13.26 -9.92 13.21
CA PRO A 40 13.38 -10.96 12.20
C PRO A 40 12.82 -12.31 12.65
N VAL A 41 12.16 -13.04 11.75
CA VAL A 41 11.82 -14.45 11.95
C VAL A 41 12.88 -15.33 11.28
N ALA A 42 13.59 -16.09 12.10
CA ALA A 42 14.52 -17.14 11.71
C ALA A 42 13.82 -18.25 10.90
N LYS A 43 14.52 -18.81 9.92
CA LYS A 43 14.16 -20.07 9.26
C LYS A 43 14.23 -21.22 10.28
N PRO A 44 13.34 -22.23 10.18
CA PRO A 44 13.82 -23.51 9.67
C PRO A 44 12.87 -24.21 8.67
N GLN A 45 13.49 -24.97 7.75
CA GLN A 45 12.86 -26.00 6.93
C GLN A 45 12.35 -27.14 7.82
N VAL A 46 11.18 -27.76 7.53
CA VAL A 46 11.02 -29.15 7.05
C VAL A 46 9.56 -29.67 7.14
N VAL A 47 9.07 -30.16 5.99
CA VAL A 47 8.06 -31.21 5.65
C VAL A 47 6.64 -31.30 6.26
N ALA A 48 5.71 -31.58 5.31
CA ALA A 48 4.55 -32.47 5.38
C ALA A 48 3.16 -31.92 5.78
N GLN A 49 2.28 -31.81 4.77
CA GLN A 49 0.80 -31.89 4.84
C GLN A 49 0.34 -33.36 5.13
N PRO A 50 -0.98 -33.70 5.36
CA PRO A 50 -2.21 -32.89 5.30
C PRO A 50 -3.28 -33.19 6.43
N LYS A 51 -4.42 -32.48 6.32
CA LYS A 51 -5.80 -32.75 6.83
C LYS A 51 -6.16 -32.35 8.26
N GLY A 52 -7.29 -31.62 8.37
CA GLY A 52 -8.17 -31.66 9.54
C GLY A 52 -8.80 -30.32 9.90
N VAL A 53 -10.06 -30.12 9.49
CA VAL A 53 -10.92 -29.01 9.90
C VAL A 53 -11.27 -29.14 11.38
N VAL A 54 -10.91 -28.17 12.24
CA VAL A 54 -11.72 -27.76 13.41
C VAL A 54 -11.32 -26.38 13.97
N VAL A 55 -12.26 -25.46 13.80
CA VAL A 55 -12.72 -24.33 14.63
C VAL A 55 -12.03 -24.03 15.98
N SER A 56 -11.81 -22.72 16.18
CA SER A 56 -11.68 -21.93 17.43
C SER A 56 -10.32 -21.83 18.14
N LYS A 57 -9.68 -20.64 18.05
CA LYS A 57 -9.63 -19.62 19.13
C LYS A 57 -8.68 -18.47 18.79
N ASP A 58 -9.09 -17.28 19.21
CA ASP A 58 -8.32 -16.06 19.42
C ASP A 58 -6.83 -16.26 19.75
N ALA A 59 -5.97 -15.49 19.09
CA ALA A 59 -5.11 -14.46 19.71
C ALA A 59 -3.86 -14.20 18.86
N ILE A 60 -3.99 -13.31 17.87
CA ILE A 60 -2.89 -12.40 17.53
C ILE A 60 -3.51 -11.00 17.62
N LYS A 61 -3.49 -10.45 18.84
CA LYS A 61 -3.58 -9.00 19.03
C LYS A 61 -2.23 -8.43 18.61
N GLU A 62 -2.02 -8.32 17.30
CA GLU A 62 -1.31 -7.15 16.80
C GLU A 62 -2.15 -5.94 17.21
N GLU A 63 -1.55 -4.77 17.38
CA GLU A 63 -2.31 -3.54 17.54
C GLU A 63 -3.10 -3.32 16.24
N THR A 64 -4.25 -3.99 16.12
CA THR A 64 -5.11 -3.94 14.96
C THR A 64 -5.65 -2.53 14.93
N VAL A 65 -4.99 -1.68 14.14
CA VAL A 65 -5.58 -0.45 13.66
C VAL A 65 -6.98 -0.84 13.21
N ASP A 66 -8.00 -0.35 13.90
CA ASP A 66 -9.38 -0.63 13.52
C ASP A 66 -9.60 0.08 12.18
N SER A 67 -9.41 -0.68 11.10
CA SER A 67 -9.47 -0.23 9.71
C SER A 67 -10.75 0.55 9.45
N VAL A 68 -11.85 0.05 10.03
CA VAL A 68 -13.19 0.64 9.90
C VAL A 68 -13.25 1.96 10.65
N LYS A 69 -12.70 2.04 11.87
CA LYS A 69 -12.61 3.28 12.64
C LYS A 69 -11.76 4.33 11.92
N GLU A 70 -10.60 3.98 11.38
CA GLU A 70 -9.74 4.93 10.64
C GLU A 70 -10.46 5.51 9.41
N MET A 71 -11.13 4.66 8.63
CA MET A 71 -11.91 5.14 7.48
C MET A 71 -13.09 6.02 7.90
N ARG A 72 -13.75 5.72 9.03
CA ARG A 72 -14.80 6.58 9.57
C ARG A 72 -14.25 7.91 10.06
N SER A 73 -13.10 7.89 10.74
CA SER A 73 -12.39 9.09 11.20
C SER A 73 -11.96 9.97 10.02
N LEU A 74 -11.50 9.37 8.92
CA LEU A 74 -11.21 10.10 7.68
C LEU A 74 -12.45 10.86 7.18
N LEU A 75 -13.61 10.20 7.10
CA LEU A 75 -14.82 10.81 6.56
C LEU A 75 -15.35 12.00 7.37
N ILE A 76 -15.02 12.08 8.66
CA ILE A 76 -15.40 13.20 9.55
C ILE A 76 -14.28 14.22 9.75
N SER A 77 -13.11 14.01 9.14
CA SER A 77 -11.95 14.91 9.31
C SER A 77 -12.12 16.22 8.55
N ASP A 78 -11.60 17.31 9.14
CA ASP A 78 -11.60 18.64 8.50
C ASP A 78 -10.77 18.65 7.21
N GLU A 79 -9.70 17.85 7.16
CA GLU A 79 -8.89 17.67 5.94
C GLU A 79 -9.77 17.15 4.80
N PHE A 80 -10.50 16.06 5.03
CA PHE A 80 -11.37 15.46 4.02
C PHE A 80 -12.54 16.39 3.64
N ALA A 81 -13.14 17.07 4.62
CA ALA A 81 -14.22 18.01 4.39
C ALA A 81 -13.78 19.25 3.59
N GLY A 82 -12.52 19.69 3.76
CA GLY A 82 -11.95 20.83 3.04
C GLY A 82 -11.71 20.57 1.54
N LEU A 83 -11.67 19.31 1.11
CA LEU A 83 -11.40 18.96 -0.29
C LEU A 83 -12.63 19.15 -1.19
N LYS A 84 -12.57 20.14 -2.08
CA LYS A 84 -13.68 20.48 -3.00
C LYS A 84 -13.74 19.59 -4.25
N LYS A 85 -12.61 19.06 -4.71
CA LYS A 85 -12.56 18.28 -5.97
C LYS A 85 -12.63 16.79 -5.67
N ALA A 86 -13.43 16.08 -6.46
CA ALA A 86 -13.54 14.61 -6.40
C ALA A 86 -12.19 13.90 -6.56
N ILE A 87 -11.27 14.46 -7.36
CA ILE A 87 -9.92 13.89 -7.50
C ILE A 87 -9.14 13.96 -6.20
N ASP A 88 -9.24 15.05 -5.45
CA ASP A 88 -8.46 15.23 -4.23
C ASP A 88 -8.98 14.28 -3.14
N ARG A 89 -10.32 14.17 -3.00
CA ARG A 89 -10.97 13.20 -2.11
C ARG A 89 -10.61 11.76 -2.45
N PHE A 90 -10.61 11.42 -3.74
CA PHE A 90 -10.18 10.12 -4.22
C PHE A 90 -8.73 9.80 -3.85
N MET A 91 -7.80 10.74 -4.05
CA MET A 91 -6.39 10.52 -3.70
C MET A 91 -6.18 10.33 -2.19
N LEU A 92 -6.90 11.10 -1.36
CA LEU A 92 -6.80 10.99 0.09
C LEU A 92 -7.37 9.66 0.62
N VAL A 93 -8.48 9.18 0.04
CA VAL A 93 -9.02 7.84 0.34
C VAL A 93 -7.99 6.76 0.00
N LEU A 94 -7.38 6.80 -1.19
CA LEU A 94 -6.37 5.82 -1.58
C LEU A 94 -5.14 5.83 -0.67
N ALA A 95 -4.64 7.02 -0.32
CA ALA A 95 -3.52 7.17 0.60
C ALA A 95 -3.84 6.58 1.98
N THR A 96 -5.07 6.81 2.47
CA THR A 96 -5.52 6.28 3.76
C THR A 96 -5.67 4.76 3.74
N LEU A 97 -6.26 4.21 2.68
CA LEU A 97 -6.39 2.75 2.52
C LEU A 97 -5.02 2.06 2.52
N HIS A 98 -4.05 2.61 1.79
CA HIS A 98 -2.69 2.10 1.80
C HIS A 98 -2.04 2.21 3.20
N ARG A 99 -2.24 3.32 3.91
CA ARG A 99 -1.71 3.51 5.27
C ARG A 99 -2.30 2.50 6.27
N ILE A 100 -3.59 2.17 6.16
CA ILE A 100 -4.26 1.22 7.06
C ILE A 100 -3.68 -0.19 6.89
N ASN A 101 -3.60 -0.68 5.64
CA ASN A 101 -3.01 -1.97 5.36
C ASN A 101 -2.31 -1.98 3.99
N PRO A 102 -0.98 -1.78 3.95
CA PRO A 102 -0.21 -1.80 2.70
C PRO A 102 -0.27 -3.14 1.97
N SER A 103 -0.32 -4.26 2.71
CA SER A 103 -0.34 -5.60 2.13
C SER A 103 -1.65 -5.85 1.38
N ASP A 104 -2.79 -5.67 2.04
CA ASP A 104 -4.10 -5.86 1.43
C ASP A 104 -4.34 -4.87 0.28
N PHE A 105 -3.85 -3.63 0.43
CA PHE A 105 -3.89 -2.64 -0.65
C PHE A 105 -3.08 -3.10 -1.87
N SER A 106 -1.87 -3.62 -1.65
CA SER A 106 -1.03 -4.15 -2.72
C SER A 106 -1.68 -5.34 -3.43
N GLU A 107 -2.38 -6.21 -2.71
CA GLU A 107 -3.12 -7.32 -3.32
C GLU A 107 -4.34 -6.82 -4.10
N ALA A 108 -5.11 -5.91 -3.50
CA ALA A 108 -6.32 -5.36 -4.09
C ALA A 108 -6.06 -4.54 -5.36
N THR A 109 -4.90 -3.87 -5.46
CA THR A 109 -4.51 -3.08 -6.65
C THR A 109 -4.07 -3.91 -7.85
N GLN A 110 -3.77 -5.21 -7.68
CA GLN A 110 -3.40 -6.08 -8.81
C GLN A 110 -4.58 -6.33 -9.77
N VAL A 111 -5.80 -6.00 -9.35
CA VAL A 111 -7.01 -6.19 -10.15
C VAL A 111 -7.04 -5.15 -11.28
N LYS A 112 -6.93 -5.66 -12.52
CA LYS A 112 -7.00 -4.85 -13.73
C LYS A 112 -8.44 -4.82 -14.25
N GLY A 113 -8.86 -3.67 -14.79
CA GLY A 113 -10.07 -3.61 -15.61
C GLY A 113 -9.89 -4.38 -16.93
N ARG A 114 -10.97 -4.60 -17.68
CA ARG A 114 -10.96 -5.42 -18.91
C ARG A 114 -9.90 -5.01 -19.96
N LYS A 115 -9.56 -3.72 -20.05
CA LYS A 115 -8.61 -3.17 -21.03
C LYS A 115 -7.58 -2.21 -20.44
N ARG A 116 -7.68 -1.85 -19.16
CA ARG A 116 -6.88 -0.77 -18.57
C ARG A 116 -6.39 -1.16 -17.20
N VAL A 117 -5.10 -0.92 -16.99
CA VAL A 117 -4.44 -0.99 -15.69
C VAL A 117 -4.76 0.30 -14.95
N TYR A 118 -5.35 0.21 -13.76
CA TYR A 118 -5.73 1.37 -12.96
C TYR A 118 -4.63 1.81 -11.99
N PHE A 119 -3.94 0.83 -11.42
CA PHE A 119 -2.85 1.01 -10.46
C PHE A 119 -1.58 0.34 -10.95
N ALA A 120 -0.44 0.95 -10.67
CA ALA A 120 0.88 0.38 -10.93
C ALA A 120 1.90 0.88 -9.90
N ASP A 121 3.05 0.23 -9.82
CA ASP A 121 4.20 0.66 -9.01
C ASP A 121 5.03 1.77 -9.69
N ASN A 122 4.74 2.09 -10.95
CA ASN A 122 5.41 3.16 -11.70
C ASN A 122 4.47 3.83 -12.72
N GLU A 123 4.79 5.07 -13.07
CA GLU A 123 4.03 5.88 -14.02
C GLU A 123 4.01 5.29 -15.43
N GLN A 124 5.15 4.75 -15.88
CA GLN A 124 5.36 4.27 -17.25
C GLN A 124 4.42 3.12 -17.59
N THR A 125 4.13 2.25 -16.63
CA THR A 125 3.18 1.14 -16.79
C THR A 125 1.78 1.63 -17.11
N LEU A 126 1.35 2.74 -16.50
CA LEU A 126 0.03 3.33 -16.75
C LEU A 126 -0.03 4.06 -18.10
N LEU A 127 1.05 4.74 -18.49
CA LEU A 127 1.16 5.39 -19.79
C LEU A 127 1.20 4.38 -20.94
N ALA A 128 1.93 3.27 -20.79
CA ALA A 128 1.99 2.20 -21.79
C ALA A 128 0.62 1.54 -22.05
N ASN A 129 -0.25 1.50 -21.05
CA ASN A 129 -1.62 0.98 -21.17
C ASN A 129 -2.65 2.04 -21.61
N GLY A 130 -2.22 3.30 -21.77
CA GLY A 130 -3.07 4.36 -22.32
C GLY A 130 -2.43 5.75 -22.24
N ASN A 131 -2.21 6.37 -23.41
CA ASN A 131 -1.60 7.69 -23.53
C ASN A 131 -2.40 8.84 -22.90
N THR A 132 -3.69 8.65 -22.65
CA THR A 132 -4.58 9.68 -22.08
C THR A 132 -4.96 9.39 -20.63
N THR A 133 -4.16 8.65 -19.87
CA THR A 133 -4.52 8.23 -18.49
C THR A 133 -4.24 9.27 -17.41
N LYS A 134 -3.37 10.25 -17.65
CA LYS A 134 -2.89 11.25 -16.68
C LYS A 134 -2.59 10.62 -15.30
N PRO A 135 -1.55 9.77 -15.20
CA PRO A 135 -1.20 9.14 -13.92
C PRO A 135 -0.87 10.17 -12.84
N LYS A 136 -1.11 9.80 -11.58
CA LYS A 136 -0.62 10.53 -10.40
C LYS A 136 -0.13 9.54 -9.34
N SER A 137 0.94 9.89 -8.63
CA SER A 137 1.40 9.14 -7.47
C SER A 137 0.42 9.30 -6.30
N ILE A 138 0.20 8.23 -5.55
CA ILE A 138 -0.60 8.24 -4.33
C ILE A 138 0.31 8.70 -3.18
N PRO A 139 -0.05 9.76 -2.43
CA PRO A 139 0.77 10.22 -1.31
C PRO A 139 1.00 9.13 -0.28
N GLY A 140 2.23 8.99 0.21
CA GLY A 140 2.59 7.98 1.23
C GLY A 140 2.56 6.54 0.72
N SER A 141 2.63 6.33 -0.60
CA SER A 141 2.50 5.02 -1.23
C SER A 141 3.43 4.89 -2.45
N PRO A 142 3.96 3.70 -2.77
CA PRO A 142 4.71 3.45 -4.00
C PRO A 142 3.80 3.36 -5.24
N PHE A 143 2.48 3.42 -5.06
CA PHE A 143 1.52 3.21 -6.14
C PHE A 143 1.18 4.50 -6.90
N TRP A 144 0.92 4.33 -8.19
CA TRP A 144 0.39 5.32 -9.11
C TRP A 144 -1.02 4.93 -9.52
N VAL A 145 -1.86 5.92 -9.80
CA VAL A 145 -3.24 5.72 -10.24
C VAL A 145 -3.59 6.60 -11.44
N ILE A 146 -4.42 6.08 -12.35
CA ILE A 146 -4.94 6.88 -13.48
C ILE A 146 -5.98 7.90 -13.00
N THR A 147 -5.87 9.15 -13.44
CA THR A 147 -6.78 10.22 -12.96
C THR A 147 -7.73 10.76 -14.01
N ASN A 148 -7.45 10.52 -15.30
CA ASN A 148 -8.33 10.92 -16.40
C ASN A 148 -9.54 9.98 -16.55
N ASN A 149 -10.44 10.06 -15.59
CA ASN A 149 -11.70 9.32 -15.57
C ASN A 149 -12.78 10.15 -14.84
N ASN A 150 -14.04 9.82 -15.07
CA ASN A 150 -15.16 10.49 -14.39
C ASN A 150 -15.30 10.04 -12.93
N THR A 151 -16.10 10.77 -12.15
CA THR A 151 -16.32 10.48 -10.72
C THR A 151 -16.91 9.09 -10.50
N SER A 152 -17.86 8.66 -11.33
CA SER A 152 -18.42 7.29 -11.27
C SER A 152 -17.34 6.22 -11.35
N ARG A 153 -16.35 6.39 -12.23
CA ARG A 153 -15.22 5.46 -12.34
C ARG A 153 -14.32 5.48 -11.10
N LYS A 154 -14.04 6.65 -10.52
CA LYS A 154 -13.28 6.78 -9.26
C LYS A 154 -13.96 6.01 -8.14
N ARG A 155 -15.28 6.18 -7.99
CA ARG A 155 -16.10 5.45 -7.02
C ARG A 155 -16.01 3.95 -7.23
N GLN A 156 -16.15 3.47 -8.47
CA GLN A 156 -16.02 2.05 -8.78
C GLN A 156 -14.62 1.49 -8.47
N MET A 157 -13.56 2.28 -8.68
CA MET A 157 -12.21 1.84 -8.30
C MET A 157 -12.07 1.68 -6.79
N VAL A 158 -12.57 2.66 -6.01
CA VAL A 158 -12.54 2.59 -4.54
C VAL A 158 -13.43 1.46 -4.01
N ASP A 159 -14.62 1.29 -4.58
CA ASP A 159 -15.55 0.21 -4.24
C ASP A 159 -14.89 -1.17 -4.36
N GLN A 160 -14.30 -1.45 -5.52
CA GLN A 160 -13.61 -2.72 -5.79
C GLN A 160 -12.41 -2.91 -4.87
N LEU A 161 -11.65 -1.85 -4.63
CA LEU A 161 -10.45 -1.89 -3.79
C LEU A 161 -10.83 -2.20 -2.33
N MET A 162 -11.79 -1.46 -1.77
CA MET A 162 -12.24 -1.65 -0.40
C MET A 162 -12.94 -3.00 -0.19
N ALA A 163 -13.71 -3.47 -1.17
CA ALA A 163 -14.33 -4.80 -1.11
C ALA A 163 -13.29 -5.93 -1.03
N ARG A 164 -12.14 -5.77 -1.72
CA ARG A 164 -11.02 -6.72 -1.67
C ARG A 164 -10.20 -6.63 -0.39
N MET A 165 -10.17 -5.46 0.24
CA MET A 165 -9.60 -5.26 1.57
C MET A 165 -10.60 -5.62 2.69
N ASN A 166 -11.66 -6.35 2.36
CA ASN A 166 -12.69 -6.85 3.28
C ASN A 166 -13.40 -5.77 4.14
N PHE A 167 -13.56 -4.55 3.61
CA PHE A 167 -14.35 -3.53 4.30
C PHE A 167 -15.87 -3.83 4.25
N PRO A 168 -16.63 -3.45 5.28
CA PRO A 168 -18.10 -3.55 5.28
C PRO A 168 -18.76 -2.75 4.16
N SER A 169 -19.78 -3.33 3.52
CA SER A 169 -20.47 -2.70 2.38
C SER A 169 -21.11 -1.35 2.72
N ASP A 170 -21.61 -1.17 3.94
CA ASP A 170 -22.21 0.10 4.38
C ASP A 170 -21.16 1.23 4.46
N LEU A 171 -19.93 0.89 4.83
CA LEU A 171 -18.82 1.83 4.85
C LEU A 171 -18.34 2.15 3.44
N ILE A 172 -18.24 1.13 2.57
CA ILE A 172 -17.86 1.32 1.16
C ILE A 172 -18.81 2.29 0.46
N GLU A 173 -20.12 2.13 0.66
CA GLU A 173 -21.12 3.03 0.09
C GLU A 173 -20.93 4.48 0.57
N LYS A 174 -20.68 4.69 1.86
CA LYS A 174 -20.43 6.03 2.43
C LYS A 174 -19.17 6.67 1.86
N VAL A 175 -18.07 5.91 1.78
CA VAL A 175 -16.79 6.40 1.23
C VAL A 175 -16.91 6.71 -0.25
N THR A 176 -17.58 5.86 -1.03
CA THR A 176 -17.73 6.09 -2.47
C THR A 176 -18.64 7.27 -2.76
N ASN A 177 -19.72 7.46 -2.00
CA ASN A 177 -20.62 8.61 -2.16
C ASN A 177 -19.98 9.95 -1.76
N SER A 178 -18.95 9.94 -0.91
CA SER A 178 -18.25 11.16 -0.51
C SER A 178 -17.21 11.65 -1.53
N ILE A 179 -16.88 10.87 -2.55
CA ILE A 179 -15.99 11.22 -3.67
C ILE A 179 -16.74 12.00 -4.76
#